data_AF-A0A2A2T7F3-F1
#
_entry.id   AF-A0A2A2T7F3-F1
#
_cell.length_a   1.000
_cell.length_b   1.000
_cell.length_c   1.000
_cell.angle_alpha   90.00
_cell.angle_beta   90.00
_cell.angle_gamma   90.00
#
_symmetry.space_group_name_H-M   'P 1'
#
loop_
_entity.id
_entity.type
_entity.pdbx_description
1 polymer ?
#
loop_
_entity_poly.entity_id
_entity_poly.type
_entity_poly.pdbx_seq_one_letter_code
_entity_poly.pdbx_strand_id
1 'polypeptide(L)'
;MIKNAETHYNKIGQAILEALNQNFDSAYARIEMLDDIDSIGLFFERKGEYFYLNEGLNDLLDCFREFHNDFKEELKHSWTSATFKINPSGKMDLDLGYDDISDFSMSSQRRDKWMKKYLDSSKKINW
;
A
#
# COMPACT_ATOMS: atom_id res chain seq x y z
N MET A 1 15.36 -5.30 13.50
CA MET A 1 15.19 -5.18 12.03
C MET A 1 14.57 -6.50 11.60
N ILE A 2 13.44 -6.44 10.89
CA ILE A 2 12.74 -7.63 10.40
C ILE A 2 13.66 -8.38 9.45
N LYS A 3 13.79 -9.70 9.58
CA LYS A 3 14.57 -10.47 8.61
C LYS A 3 13.95 -10.34 7.23
N ASN A 4 14.78 -10.36 6.19
CA ASN A 4 14.32 -10.36 4.80
C ASN A 4 13.48 -9.14 4.38
N ALA A 5 13.59 -8.00 5.08
CA ALA A 5 12.87 -6.78 4.71
C ALA A 5 13.11 -6.39 3.23
N GLU A 6 14.34 -6.54 2.73
CA GLU A 6 14.67 -6.31 1.32
C GLU A 6 13.93 -7.26 0.37
N THR A 7 13.82 -8.55 0.73
CA THR A 7 13.04 -9.53 -0.04
C THR A 7 11.57 -9.12 -0.12
N HIS A 8 10.98 -8.67 1.00
CA HIS A 8 9.61 -8.16 1.02
C HIS A 8 9.44 -6.94 0.14
N TYR A 9 10.36 -5.98 0.20
CA TYR A 9 10.30 -4.77 -0.64
C TYR A 9 10.35 -5.11 -2.12
N ASN A 10 11.22 -6.04 -2.51
CA ASN A 10 11.32 -6.50 -3.88
C ASN A 10 10.05 -7.22 -4.36
N LYS A 11 9.48 -8.12 -3.55
CA LYS A 11 8.22 -8.81 -3.87
C LYS A 11 7.05 -7.83 -4.03
N ILE A 12 6.89 -6.91 -3.07
CA ILE A 12 5.83 -5.89 -3.09
C ILE A 12 6.00 -4.99 -4.32
N GLY A 13 7.23 -4.52 -4.58
CA GLY A 13 7.54 -3.70 -5.74
C GLY A 13 7.18 -4.40 -7.05
N GLN A 14 7.59 -5.67 -7.21
CA GLN A 14 7.28 -6.46 -8.40
C GLN A 14 5.77 -6.66 -8.58
N ALA A 15 5.04 -7.01 -7.52
CA ALA A 15 3.60 -7.19 -7.57
C ALA A 15 2.86 -5.89 -7.96
N ILE A 16 3.35 -4.71 -7.53
CA ILE A 16 2.81 -3.41 -7.98
C ILE A 16 3.02 -3.21 -9.49
N LEU A 17 4.23 -3.50 -9.99
CA LEU A 17 4.55 -3.35 -11.42
C LEU A 17 3.69 -4.27 -12.28
N GLU A 18 3.49 -5.50 -11.84
CA GLU A 18 2.63 -6.49 -12.51
C GLU A 18 1.15 -6.08 -12.48
N ALA A 19 0.65 -5.59 -11.34
CA ALA A 19 -0.73 -5.13 -11.21
C ALA A 19 -1.02 -3.90 -12.10
N LEU A 20 -0.06 -2.99 -12.25
CA LEU A 20 -0.21 -1.83 -13.12
C LEU A 20 -0.15 -2.19 -14.60
N ASN A 21 0.79 -3.06 -14.99
CA ASN A 21 1.04 -3.49 -16.37
C ASN A 21 1.04 -2.35 -17.40
N GLN A 22 1.50 -1.16 -17.01
CA GLN A 22 1.53 0.03 -17.85
C GLN A 22 2.49 1.08 -17.31
N ASN A 23 2.77 2.10 -18.11
CA ASN A 23 3.58 3.24 -17.68
C ASN A 23 2.83 4.11 -16.66
N PHE A 24 3.54 4.56 -15.63
CA PHE A 24 3.09 5.46 -14.58
C PHE A 24 4.21 6.44 -14.20
N ASP A 25 3.89 7.51 -13.49
CA ASP A 25 4.85 8.51 -12.99
C ASP A 25 5.22 8.23 -11.52
N SER A 26 4.23 7.79 -10.74
CA SER A 26 4.40 7.29 -9.36
C SER A 26 3.25 6.35 -9.00
N ALA A 27 3.48 5.40 -8.10
CA ALA A 27 2.45 4.49 -7.60
C ALA A 27 2.53 4.36 -6.08
N TYR A 28 1.36 4.13 -5.48
CA TYR A 28 1.13 4.12 -4.05
C TYR A 28 0.20 2.96 -3.71
N ALA A 29 0.74 1.87 -3.17
CA ALA A 29 -0.07 0.84 -2.54
C ALA A 29 -0.39 1.26 -1.11
N ARG A 30 -1.67 1.24 -0.77
CA ARG A 30 -2.18 1.43 0.58
C ARG A 30 -2.76 0.13 1.07
N ILE A 31 -2.41 -0.25 2.29
CA ILE A 31 -3.06 -1.37 2.96
C ILE A 31 -3.35 -1.07 4.41
N GLU A 32 -4.50 -1.54 4.88
CA GLU A 32 -4.85 -1.67 6.29
C GLU A 32 -5.00 -3.15 6.62
N MET A 33 -4.48 -3.59 7.77
CA MET A 33 -4.59 -4.97 8.27
C MET A 33 -4.89 -4.99 9.76
N LEU A 34 -5.90 -5.75 10.15
CA LEU A 34 -6.21 -6.06 11.53
C LEU A 34 -6.72 -7.50 11.61
N ASP A 35 -6.01 -8.34 12.37
CA ASP A 35 -6.27 -9.77 12.47
C ASP A 35 -6.36 -10.45 11.10
N ASP A 36 -7.54 -10.94 10.72
CA ASP A 36 -7.83 -11.62 9.44
C ASP A 36 -8.54 -10.70 8.43
N ILE A 37 -8.64 -9.41 8.73
CA ILE A 37 -9.31 -8.41 7.89
C ILE A 37 -8.25 -7.52 7.26
N ASP A 38 -8.38 -7.32 5.95
CA ASP A 38 -7.51 -6.43 5.19
C ASP A 38 -8.32 -5.54 4.23
N SER A 39 -7.70 -4.41 3.87
CA SER A 39 -8.19 -3.52 2.84
C SER A 39 -7.02 -2.96 2.06
N ILE A 40 -6.90 -3.35 0.79
CA ILE A 40 -5.86 -2.90 -0.11
C ILE A 40 -6.41 -1.99 -1.21
N GLY A 41 -5.63 -1.02 -1.63
CA GLY A 41 -5.89 -0.22 -2.81
C GLY A 41 -4.60 0.34 -3.38
N LEU A 42 -4.60 0.60 -4.68
CA LEU A 42 -3.46 1.13 -5.39
C LEU A 42 -3.86 2.43 -6.09
N PHE A 43 -3.08 3.48 -5.89
CA PHE A 43 -3.17 4.71 -6.67
C PHE A 43 -1.94 4.84 -7.55
N PHE A 44 -2.09 5.22 -8.81
CA PHE A 44 -0.96 5.55 -9.66
C PHE A 44 -1.21 6.82 -10.45
N GLU A 45 -0.16 7.61 -10.61
CA GLU A 45 -0.17 8.82 -11.43
C GLU A 45 0.19 8.48 -12.87
N ARG A 46 -0.54 9.07 -13.81
CA ARG A 46 -0.19 9.05 -15.23
C ARG A 46 -0.68 10.32 -15.90
N LYS A 47 0.23 11.02 -16.59
CA LYS A 47 -0.11 12.26 -17.33
C LYS A 47 -0.76 13.35 -16.45
N GLY A 48 -0.32 13.45 -15.19
CA GLY A 48 -0.79 14.46 -14.24
C GLY A 48 -2.14 14.16 -13.58
N GLU A 49 -2.69 12.96 -13.76
CA GLU A 49 -3.91 12.49 -13.07
C GLU A 49 -3.61 11.23 -12.26
N TYR A 50 -4.36 11.02 -11.18
CA TYR A 50 -4.35 9.77 -10.42
C TYR A 50 -5.42 8.81 -10.94
N PHE A 51 -5.13 7.53 -10.85
CA PHE A 51 -6.03 6.43 -11.15
C PHE A 51 -6.03 5.47 -9.97
N TYR A 52 -7.21 4.98 -9.60
CA TYR A 52 -7.40 4.03 -8.51
C TYR A 52 -7.60 2.63 -9.07
N LEU A 53 -7.04 1.64 -8.37
CA LEU A 53 -7.22 0.23 -8.64
C LEU A 53 -7.50 -0.48 -7.31
N ASN A 54 -8.56 -1.28 -7.28
CA ASN A 54 -8.95 -2.12 -6.14
C ASN A 54 -9.24 -3.58 -6.52
N GLU A 55 -9.06 -3.92 -7.80
CA GLU A 55 -9.22 -5.27 -8.34
C GLU A 55 -7.86 -5.80 -8.83
N GLY A 56 -7.70 -7.12 -8.89
CA GLY A 56 -6.46 -7.75 -9.37
C GLY A 56 -5.25 -7.56 -8.43
N LEU A 57 -5.48 -7.23 -7.17
CA LEU A 57 -4.42 -6.96 -6.18
C LEU A 57 -4.11 -8.16 -5.27
N ASN A 58 -4.55 -9.37 -5.61
CA ASN A 58 -4.40 -10.56 -4.74
C ASN A 58 -2.93 -10.88 -4.47
N ASP A 59 -2.08 -10.91 -5.50
CA ASP A 59 -0.65 -11.23 -5.34
C ASP A 59 0.06 -10.16 -4.49
N LEU A 60 -0.32 -8.89 -4.67
CA LEU A 60 0.18 -7.79 -3.86
C LEU A 60 -0.28 -7.89 -2.40
N LEU A 61 -1.54 -8.25 -2.18
CA LEU A 61 -2.09 -8.47 -0.85
C LEU A 61 -1.37 -9.61 -0.13
N ASP A 62 -1.12 -10.72 -0.81
CA ASP A 62 -0.39 -11.86 -0.24
C ASP A 62 1.05 -11.48 0.13
N CYS A 63 1.73 -10.66 -0.68
CA CYS A 63 3.04 -10.10 -0.32
C CYS A 63 2.99 -9.29 0.99
N PHE A 64 1.95 -8.45 1.16
CA PHE A 64 1.79 -7.70 2.41
C PHE A 64 1.41 -8.59 3.59
N ARG A 65 0.66 -9.67 3.38
CA ARG A 65 0.29 -10.62 4.44
C ARG A 65 1.52 -11.36 4.95
N GLU A 66 2.37 -11.84 4.05
CA GLU A 66 3.67 -12.41 4.41
C GLU A 66 4.47 -11.40 5.24
N PHE A 67 4.59 -10.16 4.77
CA PHE A 67 5.34 -9.12 5.46
C PHE A 67 4.75 -8.78 6.84
N HIS A 68 3.43 -8.69 6.95
CA HIS A 68 2.72 -8.43 8.20
C HIS A 68 2.90 -9.57 9.21
N ASN A 69 2.90 -10.82 8.74
CA ASN A 69 3.08 -12.00 9.59
C ASN A 69 4.50 -12.12 10.12
N ASP A 70 5.52 -11.80 9.31
CA ASP A 70 6.91 -11.78 9.79
C ASP A 70 7.10 -10.79 10.95
N PHE A 71 6.43 -9.64 10.91
CA PHE A 71 6.37 -8.71 12.06
C PHE A 71 5.69 -9.33 13.28
N LYS A 72 4.53 -9.98 13.12
CA LYS A 72 3.84 -10.66 14.23
C LYS A 72 4.73 -11.74 14.87
N GLU A 73 5.43 -12.53 14.05
CA GLU A 73 6.27 -13.62 14.54
C GLU A 73 7.51 -13.11 15.30
N GLU A 74 8.21 -12.15 14.71
CA GLU A 74 9.49 -11.63 15.24
C GLU A 74 9.29 -10.63 16.39
N LEU A 75 8.30 -9.75 16.30
CA LEU A 75 8.12 -8.63 17.23
C LEU A 75 6.91 -8.79 18.16
N LYS A 76 6.11 -9.86 17.98
CA LYS A 76 4.87 -10.12 18.74
C LYS A 76 3.77 -9.08 18.55
N HIS A 77 3.96 -8.15 17.62
CA HIS A 77 2.97 -7.19 17.14
C HIS A 77 3.31 -6.82 15.70
N SER A 78 2.35 -6.25 14.97
CA SER A 78 2.57 -5.76 13.61
C SER A 78 2.01 -4.37 13.41
N TRP A 79 2.27 -3.81 12.24
CA TRP A 79 1.70 -2.54 11.77
C TRP A 79 0.23 -2.74 11.41
N THR A 80 -0.59 -1.70 11.56
CA THR A 80 -2.02 -1.72 11.19
C THR A 80 -2.27 -1.12 9.82
N SER A 81 -1.31 -0.35 9.30
CA SER A 81 -1.35 0.16 7.94
C SER A 81 0.05 0.26 7.34
N ALA A 82 0.13 0.15 6.02
CA ALA A 82 1.35 0.39 5.27
C ALA A 82 1.05 1.20 4.00
N THR A 83 1.98 2.09 3.66
CA THR A 83 1.98 2.81 2.38
C THR A 83 3.29 2.54 1.67
N PHE A 84 3.22 1.85 0.53
CA PHE A 84 4.37 1.56 -0.30
C PHE A 84 4.36 2.45 -1.53
N LYS A 85 5.38 3.30 -1.67
CA LYS A 85 5.55 4.20 -2.80
C LYS A 85 6.62 3.64 -3.72
N ILE A 86 6.36 3.63 -5.02
CA ILE A 86 7.34 3.26 -6.05
C ILE A 86 7.28 4.24 -7.22
N ASN A 87 8.43 4.51 -7.83
CA ASN A 87 8.53 5.28 -9.06
C ASN A 87 9.04 4.39 -10.23
N PRO A 88 9.04 4.88 -11.47
CA PRO A 88 9.51 4.10 -12.62
C PRO A 88 10.97 3.67 -12.58
N SER A 89 11.81 4.32 -11.76
CA SER A 89 13.20 3.90 -11.58
C SER A 89 13.35 2.75 -10.55
N GLY A 90 12.25 2.24 -10.01
CA GLY A 90 12.25 1.23 -8.95
C GLY A 90 12.69 1.76 -7.58
N LYS A 91 12.74 3.08 -7.39
CA LYS A 91 13.00 3.66 -6.07
C LYS A 91 11.75 3.51 -5.22
N MET A 92 11.92 2.84 -4.08
CA MET A 92 10.84 2.48 -3.17
C MET A 92 10.94 3.27 -1.86
N ASP A 93 9.79 3.49 -1.23
CA ASP A 93 9.65 4.04 0.11
C ASP A 93 8.47 3.35 0.83
N LEU A 94 8.61 3.13 2.14
CA LEU A 94 7.62 2.44 2.96
C LEU A 94 7.34 3.27 4.21
N ASP A 95 6.06 3.55 4.42
CA ASP A 95 5.55 4.19 5.64
C ASP A 95 4.62 3.22 6.37
N LEU A 96 4.96 2.88 7.62
CA LEU A 96 4.19 1.99 8.48
C LEU A 96 3.42 2.79 9.53
N GLY A 97 2.12 2.52 9.64
CA GLY A 97 1.25 3.07 10.66
C GLY A 97 0.81 2.03 11.69
N TYR A 98 0.56 2.49 12.91
CA TYR A 98 0.13 1.68 14.06
C TYR A 98 -1.14 2.25 14.71
N ASP A 99 -1.90 3.04 13.96
CA ASP A 99 -3.17 3.63 14.42
C ASP A 99 -4.22 2.52 14.66
N ASP A 100 -5.18 2.77 15.57
CA ASP A 100 -6.34 1.90 15.75
C ASP A 100 -7.29 2.01 14.54
N ILE A 101 -7.57 0.87 13.92
CA ILE A 101 -8.44 0.76 12.74
C ILE A 101 -9.64 -0.16 12.98
N SER A 102 -9.89 -0.56 14.23
CA SER A 102 -10.97 -1.47 14.62
C SER A 102 -12.38 -0.92 14.33
N ASP A 103 -12.53 0.41 14.28
CA ASP A 103 -13.75 1.04 13.79
C ASP A 103 -13.78 1.04 12.25
N PHE A 104 -14.41 0.01 11.68
CA PHE A 104 -14.57 -0.13 10.23
C PHE A 104 -15.45 0.95 9.59
N SER A 105 -16.32 1.63 10.37
CA SER A 105 -17.16 2.72 9.85
C SER A 105 -16.32 3.95 9.44
N MET A 106 -15.11 4.05 9.98
CA MET A 106 -14.18 5.15 9.72
C MET A 106 -13.26 4.91 8.50
N SER A 107 -13.39 3.78 7.81
CA SER A 107 -12.55 3.38 6.67
C SER A 107 -12.47 4.45 5.57
N SER A 108 -13.60 5.04 5.17
CA SER A 108 -13.62 6.11 4.16
C SER A 108 -12.86 7.34 4.63
N GLN A 109 -13.01 7.73 5.90
CA GLN A 109 -12.35 8.91 6.46
C GLN A 109 -10.84 8.70 6.59
N ARG A 110 -10.40 7.48 6.91
CA ARG A 110 -8.97 7.10 6.90
C ARG A 110 -8.38 7.15 5.50
N ARG A 111 -9.12 6.69 4.48
CA ARG A 111 -8.71 6.84 3.07
C ARG A 111 -8.62 8.32 2.68
N ASP A 112 -9.57 9.16 3.07
CA ASP A 112 -9.52 10.60 2.78
C ASP A 112 -8.32 11.29 3.45
N LYS A 113 -8.04 10.95 4.72
CA LYS A 113 -6.84 11.42 5.43
C LYS A 113 -5.57 10.95 4.72
N TRP A 114 -5.54 9.70 4.27
CA TRP A 114 -4.42 9.14 3.53
C TRP A 114 -4.21 9.86 2.19
N MET A 115 -5.27 10.10 1.42
CA MET A 115 -5.18 10.81 0.13
C MET A 115 -4.61 12.22 0.32
N LYS A 116 -5.04 12.95 1.36
CA LYS A 116 -4.49 14.27 1.71
C LYS A 116 -3.00 14.24 2.08
N LYS A 117 -2.50 13.11 2.60
CA LYS A 117 -1.10 12.95 3.01
C LYS A 117 -0.18 12.62 1.83
N TYR A 118 -0.62 11.76 0.90
CA TYR A 118 0.27 11.19 -0.13
C TYR A 118 -0.01 11.65 -1.56
N LEU A 119 -1.25 12.07 -1.86
CA LEU A 119 -1.65 12.49 -3.20
C LEU A 119 -1.66 14.01 -3.29
N ASP A 120 -1.26 14.52 -4.46
CA ASP A 120 -1.43 15.93 -4.77
C ASP A 120 -2.91 16.26 -4.96
N SER A 121 -3.48 17.02 -4.02
CA SER A 121 -4.89 17.40 -4.00
C SER A 121 -5.35 18.26 -5.19
N SER A 122 -4.42 18.82 -5.98
CA SER A 122 -4.74 19.56 -7.20
C SER A 122 -5.04 18.65 -8.40
N LYS A 123 -4.64 17.37 -8.33
CA LYS A 123 -4.82 16.40 -9.41
C LYS A 123 -6.16 15.70 -9.30
N LYS A 124 -6.78 15.45 -10.46
CA LYS A 124 -8.00 14.64 -10.56
C LYS A 124 -7.68 13.18 -10.20
N ILE A 125 -8.60 12.54 -9.47
CA ILE A 125 -8.58 11.10 -9.22
C ILE A 125 -9.65 10.45 -10.09
N ASN A 126 -9.24 9.47 -10.88
CA ASN A 126 -10.10 8.58 -11.65
C ASN A 126 -10.31 7.31 -10.84
N TRP A 127 -11.55 7.06 -10.41
CA TRP A 127 -11.94 5.93 -9.57
C TRP A 127 -12.23 4.66 -10.36
#